data_AF-A0A498LP57-F1
#
_entry.id   AF-A0A498LP57-F1
#
_cell.length_a   1.000
_cell.length_b   1.000
_cell.length_c   1.000
_cell.angle_alpha   90.00
_cell.angle_beta   90.00
_cell.angle_gamma   90.00
#
_symmetry.space_group_name_H-M   'P 1'
#
loop_
_entity.id
_entity.type
_entity.pdbx_description
1 polymer ?
#
loop_
_entity_poly.entity_id
_entity_poly.type
_entity_poly.pdbx_seq_one_letter_code
_entity_poly.pdbx_strand_id
1 'polypeptide(L)'
;MTDQGLTDEAAAAACKEGNPITKKFDFPAMRFSLYFLGYEDKKEIPADVKERTAWTFSRRATIELTHNWGSETDDSQSYHNGNSDPRGFGHIGIAVPDVYAACKLFEESGVTFVKKPDDGKMKGLAFIQDPDGYWIEILSPNNMVPITS
;
A
#
# COMPACT_ATOMS: atom_id res chain seq x y z
N MET A 1 -9.39 -16.76 5.79
CA MET A 1 -8.04 -16.82 5.19
C MET A 1 -7.11 -16.34 6.28
N THR A 2 -6.14 -17.16 6.66
CA THR A 2 -5.20 -16.87 7.75
C THR A 2 -4.36 -15.66 7.37
N ASP A 3 -4.41 -14.65 8.22
CA ASP A 3 -3.61 -13.42 8.18
C ASP A 3 -2.14 -13.82 8.33
N GLN A 4 -1.48 -14.05 7.19
CA GLN A 4 -0.03 -14.25 7.13
C GLN A 4 0.51 -12.86 6.84
N GLY A 5 1.04 -12.18 7.86
CA GLY A 5 1.58 -10.82 7.71
C GLY A 5 2.57 -10.70 6.54
N LEU A 6 2.92 -9.47 6.16
CA LEU A 6 3.68 -9.19 4.92
C LEU A 6 4.84 -10.17 4.66
N THR A 7 4.67 -11.07 3.69
CA THR A 7 5.74 -11.99 3.27
C THR A 7 6.63 -11.34 2.22
N ASP A 8 7.88 -11.80 2.10
CA ASP A 8 8.76 -11.40 1.01
C ASP A 8 8.12 -11.62 -0.37
N GLU A 9 7.33 -12.69 -0.52
CA GLU A 9 6.63 -13.01 -1.76
C GLU A 9 5.46 -12.05 -2.02
N ALA A 10 4.68 -11.70 -1.00
CA ALA A 10 3.61 -10.73 -1.10
C ALA A 10 4.14 -9.31 -1.38
N ALA A 11 5.21 -8.91 -0.70
CA ALA A 11 5.91 -7.66 -0.96
C ALA A 11 6.48 -7.64 -2.39
N ALA A 12 7.09 -8.74 -2.84
CA ALA A 12 7.60 -8.87 -4.20
C ALA A 12 6.49 -8.92 -5.26
N ALA A 13 5.33 -9.52 -4.97
CA ALA A 13 4.18 -9.57 -5.87
C ALA A 13 3.52 -8.20 -6.02
N ALA A 14 3.28 -7.49 -4.90
CA ALA A 14 2.84 -6.10 -4.90
C ALA A 14 3.81 -5.21 -5.70
N CYS A 15 5.12 -5.44 -5.53
CA CYS A 15 6.13 -4.82 -6.38
C CYS A 15 5.94 -5.19 -7.86
N LYS A 16 5.79 -6.47 -8.20
CA LYS A 16 5.71 -6.95 -9.59
C LYS A 16 4.51 -6.37 -10.36
N GLU A 17 3.37 -6.25 -9.72
CA GLU A 17 2.09 -5.83 -10.34
C GLU A 17 1.86 -4.31 -10.29
N GLY A 18 2.38 -3.62 -9.27
CA GLY A 18 2.17 -2.18 -9.04
C GLY A 18 3.09 -1.20 -9.78
N ASN A 19 3.95 -1.68 -10.68
CA ASN A 19 5.14 -0.97 -11.19
C ASN A 19 6.12 -0.57 -10.05
N PRO A 20 7.12 -1.42 -9.73
CA PRO A 20 7.97 -1.20 -8.58
C PRO A 20 9.14 -0.28 -8.91
N ILE A 21 9.19 0.83 -8.20
CA ILE A 21 10.41 1.35 -7.59
C ILE A 21 10.33 0.89 -6.14
N THR A 22 11.25 0.24 -5.45
CA THR A 22 12.67 -0.03 -5.69
C THR A 22 13.22 -1.00 -4.65
N LYS A 23 14.23 -1.77 -5.07
CA LYS A 23 15.30 -2.36 -4.25
C LYS A 23 14.91 -2.80 -2.82
N LYS A 24 14.85 -4.12 -2.63
CA LYS A 24 14.96 -4.73 -1.32
C LYS A 24 16.28 -4.31 -0.66
N PHE A 25 16.22 -3.74 0.53
CA PHE A 25 17.39 -3.49 1.36
C PHE A 25 17.37 -4.44 2.54
N ASP A 26 18.33 -5.34 2.61
CA ASP A 26 18.44 -6.31 3.70
C ASP A 26 19.41 -5.82 4.76
N PHE A 27 18.99 -5.97 6.02
CA PHE A 27 19.80 -5.65 7.18
C PHE A 27 19.96 -6.88 8.08
N PRO A 28 20.81 -7.87 7.71
CA PRO A 28 20.87 -9.16 8.41
C PRO A 28 21.19 -9.06 9.90
N ALA A 29 22.05 -8.12 10.28
CA ALA A 29 22.40 -7.90 11.69
C ALA A 29 21.22 -7.38 12.53
N MET A 30 20.24 -6.73 11.88
CA MET A 30 19.05 -6.16 12.53
C MET A 30 17.77 -6.96 12.22
N ARG A 31 17.86 -7.99 11.37
CA ARG A 31 16.78 -8.91 10.97
C ARG A 31 15.53 -8.22 10.40
N PHE A 32 15.72 -7.29 9.48
CA PHE A 32 14.62 -6.74 8.70
C PHE A 32 15.03 -6.45 7.25
N SER A 33 14.02 -6.36 6.39
CA SER A 33 14.13 -5.90 5.01
C SER A 33 13.25 -4.68 4.78
N LEU A 34 13.70 -3.75 3.93
CA LEU A 34 12.90 -2.61 3.48
C LEU A 34 12.53 -2.78 2.02
N TYR A 35 11.26 -2.50 1.71
CA TYR A 35 10.72 -2.45 0.37
C TYR A 35 10.17 -1.06 0.11
N PHE A 36 10.72 -0.35 -0.88
CA PHE A 36 10.16 0.91 -1.32
C PHE A 36 9.19 0.64 -2.46
N LEU A 37 8.05 1.34 -2.47
CA LEU A 37 7.02 1.34 -3.50
C LEU A 37 6.74 2.78 -3.95
N GLY A 38 6.48 2.99 -5.24
CA GLY A 38 6.12 4.29 -5.80
C GLY A 38 5.65 4.18 -7.26
N TYR A 39 4.79 5.10 -7.69
CA TYR A 39 4.22 5.12 -9.05
C TYR A 39 5.13 5.77 -10.07
N GLU A 40 6.02 5.00 -10.71
CA GLU A 40 7.01 5.57 -11.64
C GLU A 40 7.31 4.69 -12.86
N ASP A 41 8.01 5.28 -13.84
CA ASP A 41 8.40 4.58 -15.07
C ASP A 41 9.64 3.70 -14.82
N LYS A 42 9.50 2.40 -15.08
CA LYS A 42 10.57 1.40 -14.98
C LYS A 42 11.82 1.79 -15.79
N LYS A 43 11.67 2.56 -16.87
CA LYS A 43 12.78 3.01 -17.71
C LYS A 43 13.66 4.06 -17.03
N GLU A 44 13.15 4.75 -16.02
CA GLU A 44 13.89 5.75 -15.26
C GLU A 44 14.71 5.14 -14.11
N ILE A 45 14.47 3.87 -13.77
CA ILE A 45 15.19 3.15 -12.70
C ILE A 45 16.65 2.93 -13.13
N PRO A 46 17.65 3.52 -12.44
CA PRO A 46 19.04 3.30 -12.78
C PRO A 46 19.45 1.82 -12.65
N ALA A 47 20.31 1.34 -13.55
CA ALA A 47 20.84 -0.03 -13.48
C ALA A 47 21.89 -0.18 -12.37
N ASP A 48 22.73 0.83 -12.18
CA ASP A 48 23.75 0.84 -11.13
C ASP A 48 23.12 0.86 -9.73
N VAL A 49 23.72 0.09 -8.83
CA VAL A 49 23.19 -0.17 -7.49
C VAL A 49 23.26 1.08 -6.59
N LYS A 50 24.29 1.91 -6.75
CA LYS A 50 24.50 3.12 -5.95
C LYS A 50 23.63 4.25 -6.45
N GLU A 51 23.57 4.45 -7.77
CA GLU A 51 22.70 5.44 -8.41
C GLU A 51 21.24 5.14 -8.14
N ARG A 52 20.81 3.87 -8.27
CA ARG A 52 19.45 3.44 -7.94
C ARG A 52 19.08 3.77 -6.50
N THR A 53 19.99 3.55 -5.55
CA THR A 53 19.73 3.87 -4.13
C THR A 53 19.51 5.37 -3.92
N ALA A 54 20.41 6.23 -4.43
CA ALA A 54 20.22 7.68 -4.31
C ALA A 54 18.92 8.13 -4.99
N TRP A 55 18.59 7.53 -6.13
CA TRP A 55 17.38 7.81 -6.86
C TRP A 55 16.12 7.39 -6.08
N THR A 56 16.05 6.18 -5.52
CA THR A 56 14.98 5.69 -4.62
C THR A 56 14.66 6.71 -3.53
N PHE A 57 15.67 7.08 -2.74
CA PHE A 57 15.49 7.95 -1.58
C PHE A 57 15.18 9.41 -1.95
N SER A 58 15.24 9.77 -3.24
CA SER A 58 14.89 11.09 -3.75
C SER A 58 13.48 11.17 -4.35
N ARG A 59 12.78 10.03 -4.48
CA ARG A 59 11.43 9.98 -5.05
C ARG A 59 10.42 10.58 -4.10
N ARG A 60 9.37 11.17 -4.65
CA ARG A 60 8.25 11.73 -3.87
C ARG A 60 7.20 10.63 -3.66
N ALA A 61 6.48 10.71 -2.55
CA ALA A 61 5.32 9.86 -2.27
C ALA A 61 5.62 8.34 -2.36
N THR A 62 6.80 7.93 -1.93
CA THR A 62 7.11 6.52 -1.77
C THR A 62 6.49 5.96 -0.49
N ILE A 63 6.11 4.69 -0.53
CA ILE A 63 5.76 3.90 0.66
C ILE A 63 6.94 2.98 0.97
N GLU A 64 7.45 3.06 2.19
CA GLU A 64 8.43 2.12 2.73
C GLU A 64 7.69 1.06 3.55
N LEU A 65 7.77 -0.19 3.12
CA LEU A 65 7.29 -1.35 3.87
C LEU A 65 8.46 -2.02 4.57
N THR A 66 8.33 -2.19 5.89
CA THR A 66 9.33 -2.83 6.71
C THR A 66 8.89 -4.25 7.04
N HIS A 67 9.66 -5.23 6.57
CA HIS A 67 9.45 -6.63 6.91
C HIS A 67 10.42 -7.03 8.03
N ASN A 68 9.88 -7.30 9.21
CA ASN A 68 10.66 -7.87 10.33
C ASN A 68 10.70 -9.39 10.19
N TRP A 69 11.90 -9.96 10.04
CA TRP A 69 12.04 -11.36 9.63
C TRP A 69 11.46 -12.35 10.64
N GLY A 70 10.52 -13.17 10.18
CA GLY A 70 9.83 -14.19 10.97
C GLY A 70 8.40 -13.84 11.33
N SER A 71 7.96 -12.59 11.13
CA SER A 71 6.57 -12.18 11.37
C SER A 71 5.57 -12.99 10.57
N GLU A 72 5.93 -13.38 9.34
CA GLU A 72 5.12 -14.19 8.44
C GLU A 72 4.86 -15.62 8.93
N THR A 73 5.63 -16.09 9.92
CA THR A 73 5.50 -17.44 10.50
C THR A 73 5.01 -17.45 11.94
N ASP A 74 4.79 -16.27 12.53
CA ASP A 74 4.31 -16.12 13.90
C ASP A 74 2.82 -15.82 13.90
N ASP A 75 2.00 -16.85 14.10
CA ASP A 75 0.52 -16.74 14.15
C ASP A 75 0.01 -15.81 15.27
N SER A 76 0.86 -15.42 16.23
CA SER A 76 0.50 -14.49 17.30
C SER A 76 0.81 -13.02 16.96
N GLN A 77 1.50 -12.77 15.86
CA GLN A 77 1.90 -11.45 15.43
C GLN A 77 0.86 -10.85 14.48
N SER A 78 0.49 -9.60 14.74
CA SER A 78 -0.23 -8.75 13.78
C SER A 78 0.15 -7.29 13.99
N TYR A 79 0.08 -6.49 12.93
CA TYR A 79 0.26 -5.05 13.02
C TYR A 79 -1.08 -4.36 13.30
N HIS A 80 -1.02 -3.23 13.99
CA HIS A 80 -2.22 -2.45 14.30
C HIS A 80 -2.41 -1.35 13.26
N ASN A 81 -3.56 -1.35 12.57
CA ASN A 81 -3.83 -0.40 11.48
C ASN A 81 -4.15 1.03 11.94
N GLY A 82 -4.33 1.26 13.24
CA GLY A 82 -4.56 2.59 13.82
C GLY A 82 -6.00 3.11 13.81
N ASN A 83 -6.95 2.35 13.23
CA ASN A 83 -8.36 2.76 13.13
C ASN A 83 -9.24 2.29 14.30
N SER A 84 -8.71 1.41 15.17
CA SER A 84 -9.24 1.06 16.50
C SER A 84 -8.40 1.68 17.62
N ASP A 85 -8.88 1.61 18.87
CA ASP A 85 -8.10 2.10 20.02
C ASP A 85 -6.90 1.16 20.30
N PRO A 86 -5.67 1.69 20.51
CA PRO A 86 -5.29 3.10 20.49
C PRO A 86 -5.19 3.67 19.05
N ARG A 87 -5.92 4.76 18.78
CA ARG A 87 -5.96 5.39 17.46
C ARG A 87 -4.71 6.25 17.19
N GLY A 88 -4.35 6.37 15.92
CA GLY A 88 -3.19 7.17 15.48
C GLY A 88 -3.17 7.36 13.96
N PHE A 89 -2.35 6.56 13.27
CA PHE A 89 -2.40 6.47 11.80
C PHE A 89 -3.81 6.09 11.33
N GLY A 90 -4.25 6.66 10.21
CA GLY A 90 -5.57 6.37 9.61
C GLY A 90 -5.46 5.55 8.34
N HIS A 91 -4.90 6.15 7.30
CA HIS A 91 -4.81 5.54 5.97
C HIS A 91 -3.79 6.28 5.09
N ILE A 92 -3.40 5.65 4.00
CA ILE A 92 -2.86 6.34 2.82
C ILE A 92 -3.98 6.59 1.81
N GLY A 93 -3.76 7.45 0.82
CA GLY A 93 -4.74 7.75 -0.22
C GLY A 93 -4.15 7.64 -1.63
N ILE A 94 -4.90 7.01 -2.53
CA ILE A 94 -4.55 6.86 -3.95
C ILE A 94 -5.61 7.59 -4.78
N ALA A 95 -5.15 8.60 -5.51
CA ALA A 95 -5.98 9.33 -6.45
C ALA A 95 -6.10 8.55 -7.77
N VAL A 96 -7.32 8.33 -8.23
CA VAL A 96 -7.64 7.63 -9.47
C VAL A 96 -8.54 8.48 -10.37
N PRO A 97 -8.51 8.27 -11.71
CA PRO A 97 -9.42 8.98 -12.61
C PRO A 97 -10.89 8.68 -12.32
N ASP A 98 -11.20 7.39 -12.09
CA ASP A 98 -12.56 6.88 -11.86
C ASP A 98 -12.56 5.86 -10.71
N VAL A 99 -13.20 6.26 -9.60
CA VAL A 99 -13.31 5.43 -8.38
C VAL A 99 -14.14 4.18 -8.64
N TYR A 100 -15.20 4.26 -9.44
CA TYR A 100 -16.09 3.12 -9.70
C TYR A 100 -15.41 2.07 -10.55
N ALA A 101 -14.71 2.50 -11.61
CA ALA A 101 -13.92 1.58 -12.44
C ALA A 101 -12.80 0.89 -11.65
N ALA A 102 -12.08 1.64 -10.81
CA ALA A 102 -11.06 1.08 -9.93
C ALA A 102 -11.66 0.07 -8.93
N CYS A 103 -12.76 0.44 -8.26
CA CYS A 103 -13.40 -0.45 -7.30
C CYS A 103 -13.97 -1.72 -7.94
N LYS A 104 -14.48 -1.65 -9.18
CA LYS A 104 -14.90 -2.85 -9.93
C LYS A 104 -13.73 -3.81 -10.16
N LEU A 105 -12.56 -3.30 -10.54
CA LEU A 105 -11.35 -4.12 -10.66
C LEU A 105 -10.93 -4.73 -9.33
N PHE A 106 -11.00 -3.97 -8.24
CA PHE A 106 -10.69 -4.46 -6.89
C PHE A 106 -11.64 -5.57 -6.45
N GLU A 107 -12.95 -5.42 -6.69
CA GLU A 107 -13.93 -6.47 -6.40
C GLU A 107 -13.68 -7.74 -7.22
N GLU A 108 -13.42 -7.62 -8.52
CA GLU A 108 -13.06 -8.74 -9.41
C GLU A 108 -11.77 -9.44 -8.97
N SER A 109 -10.86 -8.69 -8.33
CA SER A 109 -9.59 -9.20 -7.79
C SER A 109 -9.70 -9.71 -6.34
N GLY A 110 -10.89 -9.69 -5.74
CA GLY A 110 -11.13 -10.20 -4.39
C GLY A 110 -10.58 -9.30 -3.26
N VAL A 111 -10.35 -8.02 -3.52
CA VAL A 111 -9.86 -7.06 -2.53
C VAL A 111 -10.91 -6.80 -1.46
N THR A 112 -10.47 -6.71 -0.20
CA THR A 112 -11.34 -6.40 0.95
C THR A 112 -11.69 -4.92 0.99
N PHE A 113 -12.99 -4.62 1.11
CA PHE A 113 -13.50 -3.25 1.27
C PHE A 113 -13.86 -2.97 2.73
N VAL A 114 -13.41 -1.82 3.23
CA VAL A 114 -13.95 -1.20 4.45
C VAL A 114 -15.23 -0.44 4.12
N LYS A 115 -15.25 0.25 2.98
CA LYS A 115 -16.36 1.07 2.50
C LYS A 115 -16.38 1.07 0.98
N LYS A 116 -17.50 0.68 0.36
CA LYS A 116 -17.68 0.78 -1.11
C LYS A 116 -17.98 2.23 -1.54
N PRO A 117 -17.81 2.57 -2.84
CA PRO A 117 -18.01 3.93 -3.34
C PRO A 117 -19.37 4.54 -2.96
N ASP A 118 -20.42 3.73 -2.94
CA ASP A 118 -21.78 4.16 -2.66
C ASP A 118 -22.26 3.86 -1.23
N ASP A 119 -21.40 3.37 -0.34
CA ASP A 119 -21.77 3.17 1.06
C ASP A 119 -21.75 4.50 1.83
N GLY A 120 -22.63 4.64 2.84
CA GLY A 120 -22.66 5.81 3.71
C GLY A 120 -23.11 7.11 3.02
N LYS A 121 -22.76 8.26 3.61
CA LYS A 121 -23.18 9.59 3.15
C LYS A 121 -22.32 10.14 2.00
N MET A 122 -21.01 9.90 2.05
CA MET A 122 -20.09 10.36 1.01
C MET A 122 -20.05 9.32 -0.12
N LYS A 123 -20.70 9.64 -1.24
CA LYS A 123 -20.69 8.84 -2.47
C LYS A 123 -19.42 9.12 -3.28
N GLY A 124 -19.03 8.20 -4.17
CA GLY A 124 -17.85 8.39 -5.03
C GLY A 124 -16.51 8.32 -4.29
N LEU A 125 -16.48 7.75 -3.09
CA LEU A 125 -15.28 7.57 -2.27
C LEU A 125 -15.27 6.17 -1.66
N ALA A 126 -14.14 5.46 -1.70
CA ALA A 126 -14.03 4.12 -1.16
C ALA A 126 -12.82 3.95 -0.23
N PHE A 127 -12.87 2.93 0.62
CA PHE A 127 -11.75 2.46 1.42
C PHE A 127 -11.59 0.96 1.23
N ILE A 128 -10.39 0.54 0.87
CA ILE A 128 -9.96 -0.86 0.78
C ILE A 128 -8.95 -1.18 1.88
N GLN A 129 -8.66 -2.46 2.06
CA GLN A 129 -7.59 -2.92 2.96
C GLN A 129 -6.45 -3.59 2.18
N ASP A 130 -5.23 -3.38 2.64
CA ASP A 130 -4.08 -4.21 2.28
C ASP A 130 -4.06 -5.52 3.09
N PRO A 131 -3.11 -6.44 2.84
CA PRO A 131 -3.02 -7.71 3.57
C PRO A 131 -2.89 -7.56 5.08
N ASP A 132 -2.17 -6.56 5.58
CA ASP A 132 -2.01 -6.28 7.02
C ASP A 132 -3.20 -5.48 7.61
N GLY A 133 -4.23 -5.21 6.81
CA GLY A 133 -5.46 -4.55 7.23
C GLY A 133 -5.38 -3.02 7.30
N TYR A 134 -4.30 -2.39 6.81
CA TYR A 134 -4.19 -0.94 6.68
C TYR A 134 -5.19 -0.41 5.66
N TRP A 135 -5.79 0.73 5.98
CA TRP A 135 -6.80 1.34 5.11
C TRP A 135 -6.13 2.15 4.00
N ILE A 136 -6.70 2.04 2.80
CA ILE A 136 -6.28 2.80 1.62
C ILE A 136 -7.52 3.50 1.06
N GLU A 137 -7.50 4.83 1.07
CA GLU A 137 -8.54 5.67 0.47
C GLU A 137 -8.40 5.68 -1.06
N ILE A 138 -9.53 5.46 -1.75
CA ILE A 138 -9.62 5.56 -3.22
C ILE A 138 -10.52 6.75 -3.55
N LEU A 139 -9.92 7.76 -4.15
CA LEU A 139 -10.54 9.06 -4.39
C LEU A 139 -10.30 9.56 -5.82
N SER A 140 -11.20 10.38 -6.36
CA SER A 140 -10.98 11.06 -7.64
C SER A 140 -10.95 12.57 -7.42
N PRO A 141 -9.81 13.24 -7.65
CA PRO A 141 -9.65 14.67 -7.35
C PRO A 141 -10.62 15.55 -8.14
N ASN A 142 -11.10 15.08 -9.29
CA ASN A 142 -12.01 15.82 -10.16
C ASN A 142 -13.49 15.55 -9.85
N ASN A 143 -13.80 14.50 -9.10
CA ASN A 143 -15.17 14.06 -8.81
C ASN A 143 -15.44 13.96 -7.30
N MET A 144 -14.64 14.64 -6.47
CA MET A 144 -14.89 14.70 -5.04
C MET A 144 -16.25 15.35 -4.78
N VAL A 145 -17.09 14.68 -4.00
CA VAL A 145 -18.28 15.33 -3.41
C VAL A 145 -17.80 16.59 -2.69
N PRO A 146 -18.48 17.74 -2.82
CA PRO A 146 -18.05 18.98 -2.18
C PRO A 146 -17.73 18.72 -0.70
N ILE A 147 -16.45 18.80 -0.35
CA ILE A 147 -15.96 18.57 1.03
C ILE A 147 -16.31 19.76 1.93
N THR A 148 -16.89 20.81 1.37
CA THR A 148 -17.28 22.02 2.08
C THR A 148 -18.78 22.01 2.37
N SER A 149 -19.13 21.77 3.64
CA SER A 149 -20.30 22.40 4.27
C SER A 149 -19.95 23.82 4.71
#